data_AF-G3RKL2-F1
#
_entry.id   AF-G3RKL2-F1
#
_cell.length_a   1.000
_cell.length_b   1.000
_cell.length_c   1.000
_cell.angle_alpha   90.00
_cell.angle_beta   90.00
_cell.angle_gamma   90.00
#
_symmetry.space_group_name_H-M   'P 1'
#
loop_
_entity.id
_entity.type
_entity.pdbx_description
1 polymer ?
#
loop_
_entity_poly.entity_id
_entity_poly.type
_entity_poly.pdbx_seq_one_letter_code
_entity_poly.pdbx_strand_id
1 'polypeptide(L)'
;MGVATTLPPPTTSKTLQKQHLEAVGAYQYVLTFLFMGPFFSLLVFVLLFTSLWPFSVFYLVWLCVDWDTPNQGGRRSEWIRNLAIWRQLRDYYPVKLVKTAELPPDRNYVLGAHPHGIMCTGFLCNFSTESNGFSQLFPGLRPWLAVLAGLFYLPVYRDYIMSFGLCPVSRRSLDFILSQPQLGQAVVIMVGGAHEALYSVPGEHCLKLQKRKGFVRLALRHGGPPHPRPPAPPPHRGGSQSLSRPLHDGPGAALRGAQGKLWSPRFHLPHLHLGLAAAFR
;
A
#
# COMPACT_ATOMS: atom_id res chain seq x y z
N MET A 1 -18.85 -48.76 -19.73
CA MET A 1 -18.10 -48.03 -18.69
C MET A 1 -18.63 -46.61 -18.65
N GLY A 2 -19.47 -46.29 -17.66
CA GLY A 2 -20.04 -44.95 -17.50
C GLY A 2 -19.02 -44.02 -16.86
N VAL A 3 -18.72 -42.90 -17.51
CA VAL A 3 -17.91 -41.82 -16.95
C VAL A 3 -18.78 -41.13 -15.90
N ALA A 4 -18.45 -41.33 -14.62
CA ALA A 4 -19.10 -40.63 -13.52
C ALA A 4 -18.69 -39.14 -13.59
N THR A 5 -19.60 -38.30 -14.05
CA THR A 5 -19.47 -36.85 -13.99
C THR A 5 -19.56 -36.43 -12.53
N THR A 6 -18.43 -36.20 -11.88
CA THR A 6 -18.39 -35.61 -10.54
C THR A 6 -18.95 -34.19 -10.61
N LEU A 7 -20.15 -33.98 -10.06
CA LEU A 7 -20.72 -32.65 -9.88
C LEU A 7 -19.74 -31.78 -9.08
N PRO A 8 -19.54 -30.50 -9.45
CA PRO A 8 -18.74 -29.58 -8.66
C PRO A 8 -19.36 -29.46 -7.25
N PRO A 9 -18.53 -29.33 -6.20
CA PRO A 9 -19.04 -29.23 -4.84
C PRO A 9 -20.01 -28.05 -4.73
N PRO A 10 -21.11 -28.18 -3.97
CA PRO A 10 -22.08 -27.11 -3.83
C PRO A 10 -21.40 -25.89 -3.22
N THR A 11 -21.42 -24.77 -3.94
CA THR A 11 -21.05 -23.46 -3.39
C THR A 11 -21.97 -23.19 -2.22
N THR A 12 -21.45 -23.30 -0.99
CA THR A 12 -22.20 -23.01 0.22
C THR A 12 -22.67 -21.56 0.15
N SER A 13 -23.97 -21.35 -0.05
CA SER A 13 -24.54 -20.01 -0.11
C SER A 13 -24.34 -19.35 1.25
N LYS A 14 -23.71 -18.16 1.26
CA LYS A 14 -23.52 -17.40 2.50
C LYS A 14 -24.89 -17.03 3.07
N THR A 15 -25.01 -17.01 4.40
CA THR A 15 -26.22 -16.50 5.05
C THR A 15 -26.40 -15.02 4.71
N LEU A 16 -27.66 -14.56 4.64
CA LEU A 16 -27.99 -13.16 4.36
C LEU A 16 -27.28 -12.21 5.34
N GLN A 17 -27.29 -12.54 6.63
CA GLN A 17 -26.61 -11.77 7.68
C GLN A 17 -25.10 -11.63 7.40
N LYS A 18 -24.43 -12.70 6.96
CA LYS A 18 -23.01 -12.66 6.61
C LYS A 18 -22.77 -11.75 5.40
N GLN A 19 -23.62 -11.82 4.38
CA GLN A 19 -23.53 -10.94 3.21
C GLN A 19 -23.71 -9.47 3.59
N HIS A 20 -24.65 -9.14 4.46
CA HIS A 20 -24.84 -7.78 4.97
C HIS A 20 -23.60 -7.28 5.73
N LEU A 21 -23.04 -8.11 6.61
CA LEU A 21 -21.86 -7.72 7.38
C LEU A 21 -20.62 -7.51 6.50
N GLU A 22 -20.44 -8.35 5.48
CA GLU A 22 -19.41 -8.18 4.44
C GLU A 22 -19.59 -6.88 3.68
N ALA A 23 -20.82 -6.58 3.24
CA ALA A 23 -21.14 -5.32 2.57
C ALA A 23 -20.86 -4.11 3.47
N VAL A 24 -21.24 -4.16 4.74
CA VAL A 24 -20.94 -3.09 5.72
C VAL A 24 -19.43 -2.88 5.85
N GLY A 25 -18.63 -3.95 5.92
CA GLY A 25 -17.17 -3.84 5.94
C GLY A 25 -16.60 -3.21 4.67
N ALA A 26 -17.12 -3.57 3.50
CA ALA A 26 -16.73 -2.95 2.23
C ALA A 26 -17.10 -1.45 2.18
N TYR A 27 -18.33 -1.10 2.55
CA TYR A 27 -18.75 0.31 2.60
C TYR A 27 -17.95 1.11 3.63
N GLN A 28 -17.73 0.57 4.83
CA GLN A 28 -16.91 1.21 5.85
C GLN A 28 -15.52 1.52 5.30
N TYR A 29 -14.88 0.56 4.61
CA TYR A 29 -13.58 0.78 3.99
C TYR A 29 -13.60 1.88 2.93
N VAL A 30 -14.54 1.81 1.99
CA VAL A 30 -14.68 2.80 0.90
C VAL A 30 -14.93 4.20 1.45
N LEU A 31 -15.88 4.33 2.39
CA LEU A 31 -16.23 5.60 3.01
C LEU A 31 -15.05 6.18 3.79
N THR A 32 -14.33 5.34 4.53
CA THR A 32 -13.14 5.77 5.29
C THR A 32 -12.05 6.25 4.33
N PHE A 33 -11.80 5.51 3.25
CA PHE A 33 -10.79 5.88 2.25
C PHE A 33 -11.09 7.22 1.57
N LEU A 34 -12.36 7.46 1.19
CA LEU A 34 -12.75 8.66 0.45
C LEU A 34 -12.97 9.90 1.33
N PHE A 35 -13.61 9.73 2.49
CA PHE A 35 -14.16 10.86 3.23
C PHE A 35 -13.40 11.21 4.50
N MET A 36 -12.71 10.27 5.14
CA MET A 36 -12.09 10.51 6.46
C MET A 36 -11.09 11.67 6.42
N GLY A 37 -10.14 11.66 5.47
CA GLY A 37 -9.15 12.72 5.33
C GLY A 37 -9.76 14.11 5.07
N PRO A 38 -10.57 14.29 4.01
CA PRO A 38 -11.24 15.56 3.75
C PRO A 38 -12.13 16.03 4.90
N PHE A 39 -12.89 15.12 5.53
CA PHE A 39 -13.76 15.45 6.65
C PHE A 39 -12.97 16.01 7.84
N PHE A 40 -11.92 15.32 8.29
CA PHE A 40 -11.12 15.80 9.43
C PHE A 40 -10.31 17.06 9.09
N SER A 41 -9.88 17.20 7.84
CA SER A 41 -9.22 18.44 7.37
C SER A 41 -10.17 19.63 7.48
N LEU A 42 -11.39 19.48 6.96
CA LEU A 42 -12.42 20.51 7.03
C LEU A 42 -12.82 20.78 8.49
N LEU A 43 -12.95 19.74 9.32
CA LEU A 43 -13.30 19.89 10.72
C LEU A 43 -12.25 20.71 11.48
N VAL A 44 -10.96 20.37 11.35
CA VAL A 44 -9.86 21.15 11.98
C VAL A 44 -9.89 22.59 11.50
N PHE A 45 -10.13 22.82 10.20
CA PHE A 45 -10.22 24.16 9.63
C PHE A 45 -11.41 24.96 10.18
N VAL A 46 -12.62 24.40 10.17
CA VAL A 46 -13.83 25.07 10.65
C VAL A 46 -13.72 25.38 12.14
N LEU A 47 -13.21 24.44 12.95
CA LEU A 47 -13.07 24.65 14.40
C LEU A 47 -12.17 25.84 14.75
N LEU A 48 -11.19 26.20 13.91
CA LEU A 48 -10.35 27.41 14.09
C LEU A 48 -11.18 28.71 14.14
N PHE A 49 -12.35 28.73 13.50
CA PHE A 49 -13.24 29.89 13.44
C PHE A 49 -14.41 29.81 14.45
N THR A 50 -14.33 28.88 15.40
CA THR A 50 -15.34 28.70 16.46
C THR A 50 -14.74 28.90 17.85
N SER A 51 -15.56 28.91 18.90
CA SER A 51 -15.07 28.91 20.29
C SER A 51 -14.23 27.68 20.67
N LEU A 52 -14.27 26.63 19.84
CA LEU A 52 -13.50 25.39 20.00
C LEU A 52 -12.13 25.44 19.30
N TRP A 53 -11.68 26.60 18.82
CA TRP A 53 -10.38 26.77 18.17
C TRP A 53 -9.16 26.23 18.96
N PRO A 54 -9.14 26.21 20.32
CA PRO A 54 -7.98 25.68 21.03
C PRO A 54 -7.70 24.21 20.67
N PHE A 55 -8.73 23.40 20.41
CA PHE A 55 -8.54 22.01 19.98
C PHE A 55 -7.81 21.90 18.64
N SER A 56 -8.17 22.74 17.66
CA SER A 56 -7.45 22.78 16.38
C SER A 56 -6.01 23.24 16.57
N VAL A 57 -5.75 24.26 17.37
CA VAL A 57 -4.38 24.76 17.59
C VAL A 57 -3.53 23.74 18.31
N PHE A 58 -4.02 23.10 19.39
CA PHE A 58 -3.28 22.03 20.06
C PHE A 58 -2.98 20.88 19.11
N TYR A 59 -3.95 20.47 18.28
CA TYR A 59 -3.73 19.43 17.29
C TYR A 59 -2.70 19.84 16.22
N LEU A 60 -2.76 21.06 15.70
CA LEU A 60 -1.81 21.56 14.69
C LEU A 60 -0.39 21.70 15.26
N VAL A 61 -0.24 22.18 16.50
CA VAL A 61 1.06 22.22 17.19
C VAL A 61 1.61 20.81 17.33
N TRP A 62 0.79 19.85 17.77
CA TRP A 62 1.17 18.44 17.81
C TRP A 62 1.56 17.92 16.42
N LEU A 63 0.81 18.27 15.37
CA LEU A 63 1.10 17.87 13.99
C LEU A 63 2.46 18.39 13.50
N CYS A 64 2.84 19.61 13.90
CA CYS A 64 4.13 20.22 13.59
C CYS A 64 5.28 19.51 14.33
N VAL A 65 5.11 19.22 15.62
CA VAL A 65 6.10 18.45 16.39
C VAL A 65 6.24 17.04 15.83
N ASP A 66 5.13 16.46 15.41
CA ASP A 66 5.05 15.08 14.92
C ASP A 66 5.30 14.93 13.41
N TRP A 67 5.71 16.00 12.73
CA TRP A 67 5.68 16.08 11.27
C TRP A 67 6.43 14.94 10.57
N ASP A 68 7.58 14.55 11.11
CA ASP A 68 8.45 13.56 10.47
C ASP A 68 8.13 12.10 10.81
N THR A 69 7.22 11.83 11.75
CA THR A 69 6.88 10.47 12.21
C THR A 69 6.52 9.49 11.09
N PRO A 70 5.76 9.87 10.04
CA PRO A 70 5.52 8.99 8.89
C PRO A 70 6.79 8.48 8.20
N ASN A 71 7.86 9.28 8.19
CA ASN A 71 9.14 8.90 7.58
C ASN A 71 10.06 8.14 8.55
N GLN A 72 9.62 7.92 9.79
CA GLN A 72 10.38 7.28 10.87
C GLN A 72 9.67 6.03 11.41
N GLY A 73 8.97 5.29 10.53
CA GLY A 73 8.30 4.04 10.90
C GLY A 73 6.88 4.19 11.45
N GLY A 74 6.38 5.43 11.59
CA GLY A 74 4.99 5.69 11.97
C GLY A 74 4.59 5.10 13.34
N ARG A 75 3.31 4.73 13.47
CA ARG A 75 2.70 4.24 14.73
C ARG A 75 1.83 3.03 14.49
N ARG A 76 2.43 1.93 14.03
CA ARG A 76 1.70 0.69 13.78
C ARG A 76 1.02 0.15 15.05
N SER A 77 -0.24 -0.26 14.94
CA SER A 77 -1.05 -0.79 16.03
C SER A 77 -1.55 -2.18 15.70
N GLU A 78 -1.09 -3.18 16.46
CA GLU A 78 -1.56 -4.56 16.27
C GLU A 78 -3.06 -4.71 16.60
N TRP A 79 -3.59 -3.89 17.51
CA TRP A 79 -5.02 -3.89 17.80
C TRP A 79 -5.84 -3.51 16.55
N ILE A 80 -5.47 -2.42 15.87
CA ILE A 80 -6.14 -2.00 14.63
C ILE A 80 -6.02 -3.09 13.57
N ARG A 81 -4.82 -3.66 13.37
CA ARG A 81 -4.57 -4.68 12.34
C ARG A 81 -5.37 -5.97 12.55
N ASN A 82 -5.80 -6.26 13.78
CA ASN A 82 -6.53 -7.48 14.15
C ASN A 82 -8.06 -7.31 14.24
N LEU A 83 -8.60 -6.12 13.97
CA LEU A 83 -10.05 -5.87 14.04
C LEU A 83 -10.85 -6.82 13.15
N ALA A 84 -12.02 -7.25 13.64
CA ALA A 84 -12.86 -8.24 12.98
C ALA A 84 -13.42 -7.77 11.63
N ILE A 85 -13.56 -6.46 11.45
CA ILE A 85 -14.09 -5.86 10.21
C ILE A 85 -13.23 -6.20 8.99
N TRP A 86 -11.92 -6.39 9.15
CA TRP A 86 -11.02 -6.76 8.05
C TRP A 86 -11.30 -8.15 7.51
N ARG A 87 -11.79 -9.08 8.34
CA ARG A 87 -12.23 -10.41 7.87
C ARG A 87 -13.46 -10.29 6.99
N GLN A 88 -14.36 -9.35 7.29
CA GLN A 88 -15.55 -9.07 6.49
C GLN A 88 -15.17 -8.46 5.13
N LEU A 89 -14.25 -7.50 5.13
CA LEU A 89 -13.71 -6.89 3.92
C LEU A 89 -13.00 -7.93 3.02
N ARG A 90 -12.18 -8.80 3.61
CA ARG A 90 -11.53 -9.91 2.93
C ARG A 90 -12.54 -10.84 2.27
N ASP A 91 -13.57 -11.26 3.01
CA ASP A 91 -14.57 -12.23 2.56
C ASP A 91 -15.51 -11.64 1.48
N TYR A 92 -15.71 -10.32 1.48
CA TYR A 92 -16.48 -9.59 0.46
C TYR A 92 -15.77 -9.61 -0.90
N TYR A 93 -14.45 -9.38 -0.94
CA TYR A 93 -13.62 -9.36 -2.16
C TYR A 93 -12.83 -10.66 -2.42
N PRO A 94 -13.32 -11.79 -1.89
CA PRO A 94 -12.56 -13.03 -1.62
C PRO A 94 -11.02 -12.94 -1.68
N VAL A 95 -10.42 -12.01 -0.92
CA VAL A 95 -8.97 -11.78 -0.96
C VAL A 95 -8.23 -12.93 -0.28
N LYS A 96 -7.23 -13.50 -0.96
CA LYS A 96 -6.37 -14.56 -0.41
C LYS A 96 -4.91 -14.13 -0.45
N LEU A 97 -4.14 -14.58 0.55
CA LEU A 97 -2.68 -14.52 0.55
C LEU A 97 -2.14 -15.93 0.30
N VAL A 98 -1.49 -16.14 -0.84
CA VAL A 98 -0.89 -17.42 -1.21
C VAL A 98 0.61 -17.31 -1.08
N LYS A 99 1.20 -18.14 -0.21
CA LYS A 99 2.64 -18.24 -0.05
C LYS A 99 3.22 -19.12 -1.15
N THR A 100 4.12 -18.57 -1.95
CA THR A 100 4.77 -19.27 -3.08
C THR A 100 6.26 -19.52 -2.84
N ALA A 101 6.85 -18.85 -1.87
CA ALA A 101 8.25 -19.00 -1.50
C ALA A 101 8.44 -18.79 0.00
N GLU A 102 9.46 -19.44 0.55
CA GLU A 102 9.93 -19.15 1.89
C GLU A 102 10.69 -17.83 1.92
N LEU A 103 10.39 -16.99 2.90
CA LEU A 103 11.05 -15.71 3.12
C LEU A 103 11.68 -15.71 4.53
N PRO A 104 12.96 -16.09 4.65
CA PRO A 104 13.67 -16.08 5.92
C PRO A 104 13.63 -14.71 6.64
N PRO A 105 13.38 -14.65 7.95
CA PRO A 105 13.35 -13.39 8.70
C PRO A 105 14.73 -12.81 9.01
N ASP A 106 15.80 -13.43 8.51
CA ASP A 106 17.20 -13.03 8.69
C ASP A 106 17.64 -11.88 7.76
N ARG A 107 16.72 -11.29 7.00
CA ARG A 107 17.01 -10.20 6.06
C ARG A 107 15.80 -9.33 5.81
N ASN A 108 16.04 -8.18 5.18
CA ASN A 108 14.99 -7.25 4.76
C ASN A 108 14.62 -7.48 3.30
N TYR A 109 13.38 -7.15 2.95
CA TYR A 109 12.79 -7.38 1.63
C TYR A 109 12.19 -6.11 1.05
N VAL A 110 12.37 -5.93 -0.26
CA VAL A 110 11.63 -4.97 -1.08
C VAL A 110 10.77 -5.77 -2.05
N LEU A 111 9.47 -5.83 -1.78
CA LEU A 111 8.51 -6.62 -2.52
C LEU A 111 7.77 -5.74 -3.54
N GLY A 112 7.75 -6.15 -4.81
CA GLY A 112 6.92 -5.52 -5.83
C GLY A 112 5.47 -6.00 -5.75
N ALA A 113 4.52 -5.06 -5.83
CA ALA A 113 3.09 -5.33 -5.78
C ALA A 113 2.37 -4.83 -7.05
N HIS A 114 1.59 -5.71 -7.68
CA HIS A 114 0.79 -5.47 -8.90
C HIS A 114 -0.27 -6.58 -9.09
N PRO A 115 -1.41 -6.35 -9.77
CA PRO A 115 -2.00 -5.05 -10.10
C PRO A 115 -2.68 -4.40 -8.90
N HIS A 116 -2.83 -3.08 -8.92
CA HIS A 116 -3.60 -2.37 -7.90
C HIS A 116 -4.58 -1.35 -8.48
N GLY A 117 -5.80 -1.34 -7.94
CA GLY A 117 -6.71 -0.20 -8.09
C GLY A 117 -6.38 0.91 -7.08
N ILE A 118 -7.07 2.04 -7.18
CA ILE A 118 -6.87 3.21 -6.28
C ILE A 118 -6.92 2.83 -4.80
N MET A 119 -7.87 1.98 -4.40
CA MET A 119 -8.06 1.61 -3.00
C MET A 119 -7.15 0.48 -2.51
N CYS A 120 -6.44 -0.22 -3.40
CA CYS A 120 -5.45 -1.26 -3.02
C CYS A 120 -5.96 -2.32 -2.02
N THR A 121 -7.26 -2.64 -2.02
CA THR A 121 -7.93 -3.44 -0.98
C THR A 121 -7.23 -4.77 -0.70
N GLY A 122 -6.80 -5.48 -1.76
CA GLY A 122 -6.09 -6.74 -1.62
C GLY A 122 -4.77 -6.60 -0.85
N PHE A 123 -4.01 -5.54 -1.10
CA PHE A 123 -2.75 -5.28 -0.40
C PHE A 123 -2.97 -4.88 1.05
N LEU A 124 -4.00 -4.08 1.32
CA LEU A 124 -4.37 -3.75 2.69
C LEU A 124 -4.74 -5.02 3.48
N CYS A 125 -5.62 -5.86 2.94
CA CYS A 125 -6.01 -7.12 3.57
C CYS A 125 -4.81 -8.04 3.82
N ASN A 126 -3.88 -8.14 2.86
CA ASN A 126 -2.76 -9.09 2.91
C ASN A 126 -1.56 -8.60 3.72
N PHE A 127 -1.23 -7.31 3.67
CA PHE A 127 0.03 -6.79 4.24
C PHE A 127 -0.20 -5.80 5.38
N SER A 128 -1.36 -5.15 5.43
CA SER A 128 -1.65 -4.11 6.41
C SER A 128 -2.60 -4.55 7.52
N THR A 129 -3.19 -5.74 7.42
CA THR A 129 -4.07 -6.33 8.45
C THR A 129 -3.71 -7.80 8.66
N GLU A 130 -4.22 -8.41 9.73
CA GLU A 130 -4.09 -9.85 9.98
C GLU A 130 -5.30 -10.65 9.45
N SER A 131 -6.10 -10.08 8.54
CA SER A 131 -7.28 -10.76 7.98
C SER A 131 -6.95 -12.07 7.25
N ASN A 132 -5.75 -12.15 6.65
CA ASN A 132 -5.20 -13.33 5.99
C ASN A 132 -4.03 -13.98 6.76
N GLY A 133 -3.81 -13.59 8.02
CA GLY A 133 -2.79 -14.20 8.87
C GLY A 133 -1.37 -14.04 8.32
N PHE A 134 -0.99 -12.84 7.85
CA PHE A 134 0.36 -12.59 7.31
C PHE A 134 1.43 -13.04 8.29
N SER A 135 1.28 -12.70 9.56
CA SER A 135 2.26 -13.03 10.60
C SER A 135 2.40 -14.54 10.85
N GLN A 136 1.38 -15.34 10.50
CA GLN A 136 1.42 -16.80 10.57
C GLN A 136 2.12 -17.41 9.35
N LEU A 137 1.87 -16.85 8.15
CA LEU A 137 2.47 -17.34 6.90
C LEU A 137 3.95 -16.96 6.78
N PHE A 138 4.33 -15.80 7.32
CA PHE A 138 5.67 -15.24 7.27
C PHE A 138 6.13 -14.83 8.68
N PRO A 139 6.40 -15.80 9.57
CA PRO A 139 6.79 -15.52 10.94
C PRO A 139 8.10 -14.73 10.99
N GLY A 140 8.14 -13.71 11.85
CA GLY A 140 9.30 -12.82 11.99
C GLY A 140 9.38 -11.72 10.93
N LEU A 141 8.56 -11.76 9.86
CA LEU A 141 8.48 -10.64 8.91
C LEU A 141 7.50 -9.57 9.37
N ARG A 142 7.88 -8.31 9.15
CA ARG A 142 7.06 -7.13 9.40
C ARG A 142 6.77 -6.42 8.08
N PRO A 143 5.53 -6.52 7.56
CA PRO A 143 5.17 -5.87 6.32
C PRO A 143 4.95 -4.37 6.52
N TRP A 144 5.40 -3.58 5.54
CA TRP A 144 5.18 -2.15 5.43
C TRP A 144 4.64 -1.82 4.05
N LEU A 145 3.43 -1.27 3.96
CA LEU A 145 2.86 -0.92 2.67
C LEU A 145 3.23 0.52 2.29
N ALA A 146 4.00 0.68 1.22
CA ALA A 146 4.44 2.00 0.75
C ALA A 146 3.34 2.64 -0.12
N VAL A 147 2.81 3.79 0.32
CA VAL A 147 1.71 4.51 -0.33
C VAL A 147 2.07 5.97 -0.62
N LEU A 148 1.20 6.68 -1.34
CA LEU A 148 1.42 8.07 -1.72
C LEU A 148 1.67 8.96 -0.48
N ALA A 149 2.79 9.68 -0.47
CA ALA A 149 3.20 10.54 0.65
C ALA A 149 2.16 11.62 1.01
N GLY A 150 1.38 12.08 0.03
CA GLY A 150 0.34 13.09 0.22
C GLY A 150 -0.73 12.71 1.26
N LEU A 151 -1.01 11.42 1.43
CA LEU A 151 -1.99 10.94 2.41
C LEU A 151 -1.58 11.24 3.86
N PHE A 152 -0.28 11.39 4.13
CA PHE A 152 0.25 11.67 5.46
C PHE A 152 0.19 13.15 5.86
N TYR A 153 -0.25 14.03 4.95
CA TYR A 153 -0.55 15.44 5.28
C TYR A 153 -1.99 15.64 5.77
N LEU A 154 -2.86 14.65 5.59
CA LEU A 154 -4.25 14.75 6.00
C LEU A 154 -4.37 14.49 7.52
N PRO A 155 -4.86 15.45 8.31
CA PRO A 155 -5.00 15.32 9.76
C PRO A 155 -5.92 14.14 10.11
N VAL A 156 -5.60 13.46 11.20
CA VAL A 156 -6.23 12.24 11.73
C VAL A 156 -6.09 11.03 10.79
N TYR A 157 -6.27 11.21 9.48
CA TYR A 157 -6.09 10.17 8.48
C TYR A 157 -4.66 9.65 8.42
N ARG A 158 -3.65 10.54 8.56
CA ARG A 158 -2.23 10.14 8.69
C ARG A 158 -2.02 9.12 9.81
N ASP A 159 -2.67 9.31 10.95
CA ASP A 159 -2.51 8.45 12.13
C ASP A 159 -3.25 7.14 11.95
N TYR A 160 -4.45 7.22 11.36
CA TYR A 160 -5.21 6.06 10.94
C TYR A 160 -4.39 5.16 10.01
N ILE A 161 -3.84 5.68 8.91
CA ILE A 161 -3.07 4.85 7.97
C ILE A 161 -1.73 4.37 8.57
N MET A 162 -1.05 5.17 9.38
CA MET A 162 0.16 4.72 10.10
C MET A 162 -0.13 3.55 11.03
N SER A 163 -1.32 3.49 11.65
CA SER A 163 -1.72 2.39 12.51
C SER A 163 -1.77 1.03 11.81
N PHE A 164 -1.96 1.02 10.48
CA PHE A 164 -1.92 -0.19 9.65
C PHE A 164 -0.51 -0.59 9.20
N GLY A 165 0.52 0.19 9.54
CA GLY A 165 1.87 0.00 9.00
C GLY A 165 2.02 0.49 7.55
N LEU A 166 1.21 1.48 7.14
CA LEU A 166 1.47 2.20 5.88
C LEU A 166 2.58 3.22 6.11
N CYS A 167 3.43 3.38 5.10
CA CYS A 167 4.51 4.35 5.10
C CYS A 167 4.53 5.17 3.80
N PRO A 168 5.06 6.39 3.81
CA PRO A 168 5.28 7.15 2.57
C PRO A 168 6.21 6.38 1.64
N VAL A 169 5.87 6.34 0.34
CA VAL A 169 6.76 5.87 -0.74
C VAL A 169 7.85 6.90 -1.05
N SER A 170 8.53 7.37 0.01
CA SER A 170 9.62 8.33 -0.05
C SER A 170 10.94 7.60 0.23
N ARG A 171 12.02 8.02 -0.42
CA ARG A 171 13.34 7.42 -0.17
C ARG A 171 13.73 7.46 1.31
N ARG A 172 13.45 8.59 2.00
CA ARG A 172 13.75 8.77 3.43
C ARG A 172 13.04 7.73 4.29
N SER A 173 11.74 7.54 4.09
CA SER A 173 10.93 6.55 4.80
C SER A 173 11.41 5.12 4.57
N LEU A 174 11.63 4.77 3.30
CA LEU A 174 12.03 3.42 2.92
C LEU A 174 13.45 3.08 3.41
N ASP A 175 14.38 4.03 3.31
CA ASP A 175 15.74 3.88 3.85
C ASP A 175 15.70 3.75 5.38
N PHE A 176 14.85 4.52 6.08
CA PHE A 176 14.68 4.39 7.53
C PHE A 176 14.20 2.99 7.93
N ILE A 177 13.16 2.47 7.28
CA ILE A 177 12.61 1.14 7.59
C ILE A 177 13.64 0.04 7.32
N LEU A 178 14.30 0.07 6.15
CA LEU A 178 15.24 -0.98 5.74
C LEU A 178 16.60 -0.91 6.44
N SER A 179 16.90 0.20 7.13
CA SER A 179 18.14 0.37 7.91
C SER A 179 17.97 0.10 9.40
N GLN A 180 16.78 -0.29 9.85
CA GLN A 180 16.56 -0.66 11.25
C GLN A 180 17.47 -1.84 11.65
N PRO A 181 17.99 -1.85 12.88
CA PRO A 181 18.79 -2.99 13.38
C PRO A 181 18.03 -4.32 13.37
N GLN A 182 16.70 -4.24 13.54
CA GLN A 182 15.81 -5.40 13.48
C GLN A 182 15.59 -5.82 12.02
N LEU A 183 16.09 -7.01 11.67
CA LEU A 183 15.85 -7.66 10.38
C LEU A 183 14.38 -8.13 10.24
N GLY A 184 14.02 -8.63 9.05
CA GLY A 184 12.66 -9.07 8.73
C GLY A 184 11.73 -7.95 8.27
N GLN A 185 12.23 -6.76 7.93
CA GLN A 185 11.41 -5.69 7.38
C GLN A 185 11.05 -6.00 5.92
N ALA A 186 9.76 -6.07 5.60
CA ALA A 186 9.28 -6.33 4.24
C ALA A 186 8.50 -5.13 3.70
N VAL A 187 9.18 -4.27 2.92
CA VAL A 187 8.55 -3.11 2.29
C VAL A 187 7.87 -3.55 1.00
N VAL A 188 6.56 -3.33 0.90
CA VAL A 188 5.74 -3.63 -0.27
C VAL A 188 5.53 -2.34 -1.07
N ILE A 189 6.03 -2.31 -2.30
CA ILE A 189 5.96 -1.15 -3.20
C ILE A 189 5.09 -1.48 -4.41
N MET A 190 4.07 -0.65 -4.63
CA MET A 190 3.24 -0.70 -5.83
C MET A 190 4.03 -0.18 -7.04
N VAL A 191 4.42 -1.08 -7.94
CA VAL A 191 5.45 -0.78 -8.96
C VAL A 191 4.95 0.06 -10.15
N GLY A 192 3.67 -0.02 -10.52
CA GLY A 192 3.12 0.87 -11.56
C GLY A 192 2.65 2.24 -11.05
N GLY A 193 2.46 2.40 -9.74
CA GLY A 193 2.11 3.66 -9.08
C GLY A 193 0.78 4.26 -9.57
N ALA A 194 0.62 5.58 -9.41
CA ALA A 194 -0.65 6.27 -9.71
C ALA A 194 -1.15 6.07 -11.16
N HIS A 195 -0.25 5.88 -12.12
CA HIS A 195 -0.65 5.67 -13.52
C HIS A 195 -1.31 4.30 -13.71
N GLU A 196 -0.84 3.27 -13.02
CA GLU A 196 -1.49 1.96 -13.06
C GLU A 196 -2.86 2.00 -12.36
N ALA A 197 -2.94 2.66 -11.20
CA ALA A 197 -4.18 2.78 -10.45
C ALA A 197 -5.32 3.49 -11.21
N LEU A 198 -4.97 4.50 -12.01
CA LEU A 198 -5.94 5.33 -12.72
C LEU A 198 -6.43 4.69 -14.04
N TYR A 199 -5.63 3.79 -14.64
CA TYR A 199 -5.96 3.13 -15.91
C TYR A 199 -6.20 1.62 -15.74
N SER A 200 -6.46 1.15 -14.52
CA SER A 200 -6.81 -0.26 -14.29
C SER A 200 -8.19 -0.56 -14.87
N VAL A 201 -8.24 -1.42 -15.89
CA VAL A 201 -9.48 -1.91 -16.52
C VAL A 201 -9.69 -3.37 -16.12
N PRO A 202 -10.91 -3.82 -15.74
CA PRO A 202 -11.17 -5.22 -15.47
C PRO A 202 -10.74 -6.11 -16.65
N GLY A 203 -9.89 -7.12 -16.39
CA GLY A 203 -9.41 -8.06 -17.40
C GLY A 203 -8.08 -7.72 -18.07
N GLU A 204 -7.54 -6.51 -17.85
CA GLU A 204 -6.23 -6.12 -18.38
C GLU A 204 -5.24 -5.74 -17.28
N HIS A 205 -3.98 -6.18 -17.42
CA HIS A 205 -2.89 -5.89 -16.49
C HIS A 205 -1.70 -5.29 -17.25
N CYS A 206 -1.61 -3.95 -17.30
CA CYS A 206 -0.54 -3.26 -18.02
C CYS A 206 0.48 -2.65 -17.04
N LEU A 207 1.68 -3.23 -17.01
CA LEU A 207 2.80 -2.77 -16.19
C LEU A 207 3.73 -1.81 -16.96
N LYS A 208 3.80 -0.54 -16.55
CA LYS A 208 4.78 0.42 -17.09
C LYS A 208 6.07 0.45 -16.24
N LEU A 209 6.95 -0.53 -16.43
CA LEU A 209 8.20 -0.67 -15.67
C LEU A 209 9.43 0.00 -16.29
N GLN A 210 9.46 0.22 -17.61
CA GLN A 210 10.70 0.58 -18.35
C GLN A 210 11.45 1.80 -17.78
N LYS A 211 10.74 2.79 -17.22
CA LYS A 211 11.34 4.01 -16.64
C LYS A 211 11.36 4.05 -15.10
N ARG A 212 10.85 3.02 -14.40
CA ARG A 212 10.65 3.01 -12.94
C ARG A 212 11.60 2.04 -12.22
N LYS A 213 12.91 2.32 -12.27
CA LYS A 213 13.97 1.48 -11.64
C LYS A 213 14.23 1.76 -10.15
N GLY A 214 13.43 2.64 -9.52
CA GLY A 214 13.66 3.11 -8.15
C GLY A 214 13.61 2.01 -7.10
N PHE A 215 12.63 1.11 -7.17
CA PHE A 215 12.49 -0.01 -6.24
C PHE A 215 13.62 -1.04 -6.40
N VAL A 216 14.07 -1.32 -7.63
CA VAL A 216 15.22 -2.19 -7.89
C VAL A 216 16.50 -1.58 -7.31
N ARG A 217 16.72 -0.27 -7.52
CA ARG A 217 17.86 0.44 -6.92
C ARG A 217 17.81 0.43 -5.40
N LEU A 218 16.61 0.49 -4.80
CA LEU A 218 16.43 0.37 -3.35
C LEU A 218 16.79 -1.04 -2.88
N ALA A 219 16.28 -2.08 -3.55
CA ALA A 219 16.58 -3.47 -3.24
C ALA A 219 18.09 -3.74 -3.28
N LEU A 220 18.80 -3.29 -4.32
CA LEU A 220 20.24 -3.47 -4.44
C LEU A 220 21.05 -2.79 -3.33
N ARG A 221 20.56 -1.67 -2.77
CA ARG A 221 21.25 -0.96 -1.68
C ARG A 221 21.11 -1.65 -0.33
N HIS A 222 20.02 -2.37 -0.12
CA HIS A 222 19.69 -2.99 1.17
C HIS A 222 19.72 -4.52 1.14
N GLY A 223 19.89 -5.14 -0.04
CA GLY A 223 19.93 -6.60 -0.25
C GLY A 223 21.31 -7.24 -0.15
N GLY A 224 22.38 -6.45 0.08
CA GLY A 224 23.72 -7.00 0.33
C GLY A 224 23.88 -7.57 1.74
N PRO A 225 24.87 -8.45 1.99
CA PRO A 225 25.17 -8.95 3.33
C PRO A 225 25.38 -7.80 4.31
N PRO A 226 25.01 -7.96 5.61
CA PRO A 226 25.08 -6.91 6.61
C PRO A 226 26.55 -6.51 6.84
N HIS A 227 27.02 -5.56 6.04
CA HIS A 227 28.30 -4.92 6.28
C HIS A 227 28.08 -3.83 7.33
N PRO A 228 28.90 -3.76 8.40
CA PRO A 228 28.79 -2.70 9.39
C PRO A 228 28.92 -1.35 8.69
N ARG A 229 27.84 -0.57 8.68
CA ARG A 229 27.89 0.76 8.06
C ARG A 229 28.61 1.72 9.01
N PRO A 230 29.52 2.56 8.50
CA PRO A 230 30.08 3.65 9.29
C PRO A 230 28.97 4.62 9.71
N PRO A 231 29.18 5.40 10.80
CA PRO A 231 28.19 6.32 11.32
C PRO A 231 27.73 7.32 10.25
N ALA A 232 26.44 7.70 10.33
CA ALA A 232 25.83 8.63 9.39
C ALA A 232 26.60 9.96 9.35
N PRO A 233 26.97 10.48 8.17
CA PRO A 233 27.58 11.79 8.08
C PRO A 233 26.57 12.89 8.46
N PRO A 234 27.03 13.98 9.10
CA PRO A 234 26.17 15.09 9.50
C PRO A 234 25.53 15.77 8.27
N PRO A 235 24.40 16.45 8.45
CA PRO A 235 23.67 17.08 7.35
C PRO A 235 24.52 18.17 6.68
N HIS A 236 25.01 17.91 5.47
CA HIS A 236 25.72 18.91 4.69
C HIS A 236 24.74 19.93 4.08
N ARG A 237 24.97 21.20 4.45
CA ARG A 237 24.46 22.42 3.83
C ARG A 237 24.89 22.50 2.36
N GLY A 238 24.08 23.19 1.55
CA GLY A 238 24.05 23.12 0.09
C GLY A 238 25.36 23.37 -0.67
N GLY A 239 25.38 22.85 -1.90
CA GLY A 239 26.41 23.09 -2.90
C GLY A 239 25.97 22.53 -4.25
N SER A 240 25.65 23.43 -5.17
CA SER A 240 25.48 23.22 -6.62
C SER A 240 26.51 22.26 -7.21
N GLN A 241 26.09 21.33 -8.07
CA GLN A 241 26.83 21.01 -9.32
C GLN A 241 25.89 20.58 -10.44
N SER A 242 26.23 21.11 -11.61
CA SER A 242 25.57 21.10 -12.91
C SER A 242 25.92 19.88 -13.78
N LEU A 243 25.07 19.69 -14.80
CA LEU A 243 25.33 19.08 -16.13
C LEU A 243 25.70 17.59 -16.22
N SER A 244 24.82 16.82 -16.89
CA SER A 244 25.12 16.26 -18.22
C SER A 244 23.88 15.60 -18.85
N ARG A 245 23.46 16.11 -20.01
CA ARG A 245 22.77 15.44 -21.14
C ARG A 245 23.78 15.45 -22.31
N PRO A 246 23.63 14.73 -23.45
CA PRO A 246 22.40 14.14 -24.02
C PRO A 246 22.58 12.73 -24.64
N LEU A 247 21.51 12.11 -25.12
CA LEU A 247 21.48 11.61 -26.51
C LEU A 247 20.04 11.51 -27.03
N HIS A 248 19.89 11.95 -28.27
CA HIS A 248 18.71 11.95 -29.13
C HIS A 248 18.42 10.51 -29.60
N ASP A 249 17.15 10.20 -29.89
CA ASP A 249 16.76 9.46 -31.11
C ASP A 249 15.26 9.62 -31.39
N GLY A 250 14.93 9.65 -32.68
CA GLY A 250 13.79 10.31 -33.33
C GLY A 250 12.45 9.55 -33.41
N PRO A 251 11.56 9.92 -34.37
CA PRO A 251 10.12 10.09 -34.14
C PRO A 251 9.23 9.02 -34.78
N GLY A 252 7.98 8.90 -34.30
CA GLY A 252 6.87 8.32 -35.08
C GLY A 252 5.82 7.58 -34.26
N ALA A 253 4.62 8.17 -34.17
CA ALA A 253 3.32 7.56 -34.48
C ALA A 253 2.21 8.18 -33.62
N ALA A 254 1.43 9.02 -34.28
CA ALA A 254 0.25 9.70 -33.77
C ALA A 254 -1.02 8.84 -33.94
N LEU A 255 -1.97 9.06 -33.03
CA LEU A 255 -3.44 9.11 -33.23
C LEU A 255 -4.20 7.85 -33.73
N ARG A 256 -5.10 7.37 -32.86
CA ARG A 256 -6.54 7.01 -33.06
C ARG A 256 -7.00 6.22 -31.82
N GLY A 257 -8.16 6.41 -31.21
CA GLY A 257 -9.29 7.29 -31.48
C GLY A 257 -10.15 7.38 -30.22
N ALA A 258 -10.92 8.47 -30.13
CA ALA A 258 -11.95 8.65 -29.13
C ALA A 258 -13.25 7.95 -29.57
N GLN A 259 -13.97 7.36 -28.61
CA GLN A 259 -15.43 7.41 -28.40
C GLN A 259 -15.97 6.10 -27.82
N GLY A 260 -16.78 6.22 -26.75
CA GLY A 260 -17.90 5.32 -26.51
C GLY A 260 -18.02 4.67 -25.12
N LYS A 261 -18.99 5.19 -24.34
CA LYS A 261 -19.86 4.51 -23.36
C LYS A 261 -19.27 4.21 -21.98
N LEU A 262 -19.62 5.00 -20.96
CA LEU A 262 -20.90 5.03 -20.21
C LEU A 262 -21.08 3.80 -19.30
N TRP A 263 -20.70 4.01 -18.04
CA TRP A 263 -21.25 3.45 -16.81
C TRP A 263 -22.04 2.12 -16.88
N SER A 264 -21.46 1.08 -16.29
CA SER A 264 -22.21 0.01 -15.61
C SER A 264 -21.45 -0.45 -14.34
N PRO A 265 -22.12 -0.61 -13.18
CA PRO A 265 -21.46 -1.00 -11.94
C PRO A 265 -21.61 -2.51 -11.71
N ARG A 266 -20.67 -3.31 -12.22
CA ARG A 266 -20.46 -4.70 -11.77
C ARG A 266 -18.96 -4.97 -11.72
N PHE A 267 -18.34 -4.65 -10.60
CA PHE A 267 -16.96 -5.02 -10.31
C PHE A 267 -16.89 -6.51 -9.92
N HIS A 268 -16.73 -7.39 -10.91
CA HIS A 268 -16.15 -8.71 -10.67
C HIS A 268 -14.63 -8.58 -10.77
N LEU A 269 -13.92 -8.67 -9.63
CA LEU A 269 -12.48 -8.89 -9.63
C LEU A 269 -12.21 -10.40 -9.82
N PRO A 270 -11.48 -10.82 -10.87
CA PRO A 270 -10.96 -12.18 -10.94
C PRO A 270 -9.81 -12.38 -9.94
N HIS A 271 -9.58 -13.64 -9.58
CA HIS A 271 -8.60 -14.12 -8.61
C HIS A 271 -7.23 -13.42 -8.71
N LEU A 272 -6.83 -12.74 -7.63
CA LEU A 272 -5.53 -12.09 -7.52
C LEU A 272 -4.44 -13.17 -7.33
N HIS A 273 -3.79 -13.59 -8.43
CA HIS A 273 -2.56 -14.37 -8.35
C HIS A 273 -1.40 -13.44 -8.00
N LEU A 274 -0.94 -13.49 -6.74
CA LEU A 274 0.25 -12.78 -6.31
C LEU A 274 1.50 -13.49 -6.88
N GLY A 275 1.94 -13.05 -8.05
CA GLY A 275 3.30 -13.32 -8.52
C GLY A 275 4.27 -12.49 -7.70
N LEU A 276 4.88 -13.10 -6.68
CA LEU A 276 6.00 -12.50 -5.94
C LEU A 276 7.22 -12.44 -6.87
N ALA A 277 7.28 -11.44 -7.75
CA ALA A 277 8.39 -11.26 -8.67
C ALA A 277 9.53 -10.51 -7.97
N ALA A 278 10.66 -11.20 -7.87
CA ALA A 278 11.99 -10.77 -7.43
C ALA A 278 12.20 -10.60 -5.91
N ALA A 279 12.51 -11.72 -5.25
CA ALA A 279 13.56 -11.70 -4.24
C ALA A 279 14.89 -11.54 -5.00
N PHE A 280 15.47 -10.32 -4.98
CA PHE A 280 16.81 -10.13 -5.51
C PHE A 280 17.79 -10.83 -4.57
N ARG A 281 18.43 -11.90 -5.07
CA ARG A 281 19.56 -12.58 -4.44
C ARG A 281 20.80 -11.71 -4.48
#